data_AF-A0A3B1B4G4-F1
#
_entry.id   AF-A0A3B1B4G4-F1
#
_cell.length_a   1.000
_cell.length_b   1.000
_cell.length_c   1.000
_cell.angle_alpha   90.00
_cell.angle_beta   90.00
_cell.angle_gamma   90.00
#
_symmetry.space_group_name_H-M   'P 1'
#
loop_
_entity.id
_entity.type
_entity.pdbx_description
1 polymer ?
#
loop_
_entity_poly.entity_id
_entity_poly.type
_entity_poly.pdbx_seq_one_letter_code
_entity_poly.pdbx_strand_id
1 'polypeptide(L)'
;MKKIFGHTAVFLILYILFMLPTYLLPFLGSNSTMLNAAGVASGYGLSPTFWLHLLFLGLLILITGFRAINIAKPWLVLFPILVVIFDFVPLLNSIPLVPTILHLLTIIIGATSSARLTTTAVNDSGVD
;
A
#
# COMPACT_ATOMS: atom_id res chain seq x y z
N MET A 1 14.29 0.88 12.89
CA MET A 1 13.44 0.52 11.74
C MET A 1 13.98 0.97 10.37
N LYS A 2 14.68 2.12 10.25
CA LYS A 2 15.28 2.60 8.98
C LYS A 2 16.13 1.56 8.22
N LYS A 3 16.93 0.74 8.90
CA LYS A 3 17.84 -0.23 8.27
C LYS A 3 17.13 -1.42 7.57
N ILE A 4 16.00 -1.89 8.10
CA ILE A 4 15.35 -3.12 7.60
C ILE A 4 14.56 -2.84 6.31
N PHE A 5 13.81 -1.73 6.27
CA PHE A 5 13.06 -1.30 5.08
C PHE A 5 13.92 -0.59 4.02
N GLY A 6 15.22 -0.41 4.29
CA GLY A 6 16.19 0.02 3.29
C GLY A 6 16.50 -1.08 2.27
N HIS A 7 16.42 -2.35 2.68
CA HIS A 7 16.62 -3.48 1.80
C HIS A 7 15.40 -3.71 0.90
N THR A 8 15.62 -3.62 -0.41
CA THR A 8 14.58 -3.86 -1.43
C THR A 8 13.93 -5.23 -1.27
N ALA A 9 14.71 -6.28 -1.00
CA ALA A 9 14.20 -7.64 -0.82
C ALA A 9 13.20 -7.74 0.35
N VAL A 10 13.48 -7.07 1.46
CA VAL A 10 12.59 -7.08 2.64
C VAL A 10 11.28 -6.36 2.32
N PHE A 11 11.34 -5.21 1.64
CA PHE A 11 10.15 -4.51 1.16
C PHE A 11 9.29 -5.41 0.27
N LEU A 12 9.90 -6.08 -0.72
CA LEU A 12 9.19 -6.97 -1.65
C LEU A 12 8.50 -8.13 -0.92
N ILE A 13 9.24 -8.84 -0.06
CA ILE A 13 8.72 -10.01 0.66
C ILE A 13 7.55 -9.61 1.55
N LEU A 14 7.70 -8.55 2.35
CA LEU A 14 6.63 -8.09 3.24
C LEU A 14 5.42 -7.58 2.46
N TYR A 15 5.66 -6.83 1.38
CA TYR A 15 4.56 -6.31 0.56
C TYR A 15 3.76 -7.45 -0.05
N ILE A 16 4.41 -8.42 -0.69
CA ILE A 16 3.73 -9.58 -1.31
C ILE A 16 3.01 -10.39 -0.24
N LEU A 17 3.64 -10.62 0.92
CA LEU A 17 3.05 -11.40 2.01
C LEU A 17 1.73 -10.79 2.51
N PHE A 18 1.66 -9.47 2.67
CA PHE A 18 0.44 -8.79 3.12
C PHE A 18 -0.55 -8.48 1.99
N MET A 19 -0.09 -8.48 0.74
CA MET A 19 -0.92 -8.35 -0.45
C MET A 19 -1.70 -9.63 -0.76
N LEU A 20 -1.17 -10.82 -0.49
CA LEU A 20 -1.89 -12.07 -0.77
C LEU A 20 -3.25 -12.18 -0.02
N PRO A 21 -3.32 -11.89 1.29
CA PRO A 21 -4.60 -11.86 1.99
C PRO A 21 -5.63 -10.88 1.38
N THR A 22 -5.21 -9.72 0.88
CA THR A 22 -6.15 -8.73 0.30
C THR A 22 -6.83 -9.25 -0.98
N TYR A 23 -6.26 -10.26 -1.64
CA TYR A 23 -6.94 -10.97 -2.74
C TYR A 23 -7.88 -12.07 -2.29
N LEU A 24 -7.60 -12.73 -1.17
CA LEU A 24 -8.40 -13.86 -0.68
C LEU A 24 -9.64 -13.38 0.09
N LEU A 25 -9.49 -12.33 0.90
CA LEU A 25 -10.55 -11.81 1.76
C LEU A 25 -11.80 -11.30 1.00
N PRO A 26 -11.69 -10.71 -0.21
CA PRO A 26 -12.85 -10.39 -1.06
C PRO A 26 -13.79 -11.56 -1.31
N PHE A 27 -13.25 -12.76 -1.57
CA PHE A 27 -14.05 -13.97 -1.79
C PHE A 27 -14.82 -14.40 -0.54
N LEU A 28 -14.38 -13.97 0.64
CA LEU A 28 -15.05 -14.16 1.93
C LEU A 28 -16.04 -13.03 2.26
N GLY A 29 -16.31 -12.13 1.32
CA GLY A 29 -17.26 -11.02 1.48
C GLY A 29 -16.73 -9.83 2.28
N SER A 30 -15.42 -9.74 2.53
CA SER A 30 -14.82 -8.63 3.30
C SER A 30 -15.10 -7.24 2.71
N ASN A 31 -15.29 -7.14 1.40
CA ASN A 31 -15.57 -5.91 0.67
C ASN A 31 -17.05 -5.80 0.24
N SER A 32 -17.91 -6.74 0.65
CA SER A 32 -19.33 -6.70 0.30
C SER A 32 -20.03 -5.61 1.11
N THR A 33 -20.43 -4.53 0.43
CA THR A 33 -21.19 -3.45 1.05
C THR A 33 -22.56 -3.91 1.53
N MET A 34 -23.21 -4.82 0.80
CA MET A 34 -24.50 -5.39 1.20
C MET A 34 -24.39 -6.22 2.47
N LEU A 35 -23.40 -7.12 2.57
CA LEU A 35 -23.20 -7.96 3.75
C LEU A 35 -22.88 -7.13 4.98
N ASN A 36 -21.99 -6.15 4.84
CA ASN A 36 -21.62 -5.24 5.91
C ASN A 36 -22.78 -4.31 6.31
N ALA A 37 -23.57 -3.80 5.35
CA ALA A 37 -24.75 -2.99 5.64
C ALA A 37 -25.83 -3.79 6.39
N ALA A 38 -26.06 -5.04 6.01
CA ALA A 38 -26.99 -5.94 6.71
C ALA A 38 -26.51 -6.21 8.15
N GLY A 39 -25.22 -6.45 8.36
CA GLY A 39 -24.63 -6.61 9.69
C GLY A 39 -24.80 -5.37 10.58
N VAL A 40 -24.58 -4.18 10.02
CA VAL A 40 -24.81 -2.91 10.72
C VAL A 40 -26.30 -2.71 11.04
N ALA A 41 -27.19 -2.95 10.08
CA ALA A 41 -28.64 -2.79 10.26
C ALA A 41 -29.23 -3.75 11.30
N SER A 42 -28.62 -4.93 11.47
CA SER A 42 -29.02 -5.94 12.47
C SER A 42 -28.33 -5.77 13.83
N GLY A 43 -27.48 -4.73 14.00
CA GLY A 43 -26.81 -4.44 15.27
C GLY A 43 -25.51 -5.22 15.52
N TYR A 44 -25.11 -6.10 14.60
CA TYR A 44 -23.84 -6.87 14.70
C TYR A 44 -22.62 -6.07 14.20
N GLY A 45 -22.83 -4.97 13.47
CA GLY A 45 -21.77 -4.12 12.95
C GLY A 45 -21.11 -4.67 11.68
N LEU A 46 -19.89 -4.21 11.40
CA LEU A 46 -19.09 -4.64 10.24
C LEU A 46 -18.49 -6.03 10.49
N SER A 47 -18.40 -6.83 9.43
CA SER A 47 -17.89 -8.20 9.51
C SER A 47 -16.43 -8.25 10.02
N PRO A 48 -16.02 -9.29 10.76
CA PRO A 48 -14.62 -9.48 11.14
C PRO A 48 -13.67 -9.54 9.93
N THR A 49 -14.13 -10.08 8.80
CA THR A 49 -13.37 -10.14 7.55
C THR A 49 -13.14 -8.75 6.94
N PHE A 50 -14.09 -7.81 7.07
CA PHE A 50 -13.89 -6.41 6.69
C PHE A 50 -12.73 -5.79 7.48
N TRP A 51 -12.72 -5.96 8.80
CA TRP A 51 -11.66 -5.40 9.65
C TRP A 51 -10.29 -6.00 9.35
N LEU A 52 -10.24 -7.30 9.11
CA LEU A 52 -9.01 -7.98 8.73
C LEU A 52 -8.50 -7.50 7.37
N HIS A 53 -9.39 -7.25 6.40
CA HIS A 53 -9.02 -6.69 5.10
C HIS A 53 -8.45 -5.27 5.26
N LEU A 54 -9.14 -4.42 6.02
CA LEU A 54 -8.69 -3.07 6.31
C LEU A 54 -7.32 -3.05 7.00
N LEU A 55 -7.06 -3.99 7.91
CA LEU A 55 -5.77 -4.16 8.57
C LEU A 55 -4.65 -4.44 7.55
N PHE A 56 -4.84 -5.40 6.66
CA PHE A 56 -3.82 -5.75 5.66
C PHE A 56 -3.54 -4.59 4.70
N LEU A 57 -4.59 -3.91 4.24
CA LEU A 57 -4.44 -2.69 3.43
C LEU A 57 -3.68 -1.58 4.18
N GLY A 58 -3.98 -1.38 5.47
CA GLY A 58 -3.26 -0.45 6.33
C GLY A 58 -1.78 -0.80 6.49
N LEU A 59 -1.45 -2.09 6.64
CA LEU A 59 -0.07 -2.56 6.70
C LEU A 59 0.68 -2.31 5.39
N LEU A 60 0.04 -2.51 4.24
CA LEU A 60 0.64 -2.20 2.93
C LEU A 60 0.93 -0.70 2.77
N ILE A 61 0.02 0.16 3.21
CA ILE A 61 0.23 1.62 3.26
C ILE A 61 1.44 1.95 4.14
N LEU A 62 1.51 1.36 5.33
CA LEU A 62 2.59 1.62 6.30
C LEU A 62 3.97 1.15 5.79
N ILE A 63 4.04 -0.06 5.21
CA ILE A 63 5.27 -0.59 4.59
C ILE A 63 5.70 0.30 3.42
N THR A 64 4.75 0.74 2.60
CA THR A 64 5.01 1.66 1.49
C THR A 64 5.48 3.02 2.01
N GLY A 65 4.91 3.53 3.10
CA GLY A 65 5.34 4.77 3.74
C GLY A 65 6.80 4.74 4.19
N PHE A 66 7.21 3.67 4.87
CA PHE A 66 8.62 3.51 5.25
C PHE A 66 9.55 3.42 4.04
N ARG A 67 9.12 2.72 2.98
CA ARG A 67 9.91 2.64 1.74
C ARG A 67 9.99 3.98 1.01
N ALA A 68 8.87 4.69 0.91
CA ALA A 68 8.72 5.99 0.24
C ALA A 68 9.66 7.05 0.82
N ILE A 69 9.82 7.07 2.15
CA ILE A 69 10.78 7.92 2.85
C ILE A 69 12.22 7.55 2.46
N ASN A 70 12.54 6.26 2.41
CA ASN A 70 13.91 5.79 2.08
C ASN A 70 14.32 6.06 0.63
N ILE A 71 13.37 6.16 -0.31
CA ILE A 71 13.63 6.43 -1.73
C ILE A 71 13.34 7.89 -2.12
N ALA A 72 13.02 8.77 -1.15
CA ALA A 72 12.63 10.17 -1.36
C ALA A 72 11.46 10.36 -2.34
N LYS A 73 10.48 9.45 -2.34
CA LYS A 73 9.25 9.53 -3.16
C LYS A 73 8.01 9.38 -2.28
N PRO A 74 7.64 10.40 -1.48
CA PRO A 74 6.51 10.31 -0.55
C PRO A 74 5.18 10.01 -1.24
N TRP A 75 5.03 10.42 -2.51
CA TRP A 75 3.84 10.17 -3.31
C TRP A 75 3.58 8.69 -3.62
N LEU A 76 4.56 7.78 -3.42
CA LEU A 76 4.36 6.34 -3.66
C LEU A 76 3.23 5.75 -2.80
N VAL A 77 3.00 6.33 -1.61
CA VAL A 77 1.94 5.91 -0.68
C VAL A 77 0.53 6.14 -1.25
N LEU A 78 0.39 7.01 -2.26
CA LEU A 78 -0.90 7.25 -2.89
C LEU A 78 -1.45 6.00 -3.58
N PHE A 79 -0.60 5.12 -4.12
CA PHE A 79 -1.06 3.89 -4.79
C PHE A 79 -1.80 2.93 -3.85
N PRO A 80 -1.22 2.48 -2.72
CA PRO A 80 -1.96 1.62 -1.80
C PRO A 80 -3.15 2.33 -1.14
N ILE A 81 -3.15 3.67 -1.01
CA ILE A 81 -4.36 4.41 -0.59
C ILE A 81 -5.47 4.30 -1.62
N LEU A 82 -5.15 4.47 -2.91
CA LEU A 82 -6.11 4.29 -4.00
C LEU A 82 -6.66 2.86 -4.02
N VAL A 83 -5.83 1.84 -3.75
CA VAL A 83 -6.30 0.46 -3.59
C VAL A 83 -7.43 0.37 -2.57
N VAL A 84 -7.28 0.97 -1.38
CA VAL A 84 -8.34 0.97 -0.35
C VAL A 84 -9.66 1.52 -0.89
N ILE A 85 -9.59 2.60 -1.67
CA ILE A 85 -10.78 3.22 -2.26
C ILE A 85 -11.41 2.27 -3.29
N PHE A 86 -10.62 1.68 -4.18
CA PHE A 86 -11.14 0.75 -5.19
C PHE A 86 -11.69 -0.53 -4.57
N ASP A 87 -11.09 -1.03 -3.49
CA ASP A 87 -11.53 -2.25 -2.82
C ASP A 87 -12.81 -2.06 -2.02
N PHE A 88 -13.07 -0.88 -1.44
CA PHE A 88 -14.28 -0.67 -0.62
C PHE A 88 -15.39 0.12 -1.29
N VAL A 89 -15.14 0.78 -2.43
CA VAL A 89 -16.18 1.45 -3.20
C VAL A 89 -16.86 0.44 -4.12
N PRO A 90 -18.16 0.13 -3.94
CA PRO A 90 -18.82 -1.00 -4.62
C PRO A 90 -18.82 -0.88 -6.14
N LEU A 91 -18.95 0.34 -6.68
CA LEU A 91 -18.90 0.57 -8.13
C LEU A 91 -17.51 0.31 -8.72
N LEU A 92 -16.45 0.67 -7.99
CA LEU A 92 -15.06 0.55 -8.44
C LEU A 92 -14.50 -0.87 -8.24
N ASN A 93 -14.95 -1.55 -7.19
CA ASN A 93 -14.57 -2.92 -6.86
C ASN A 93 -14.91 -3.92 -7.99
N SER A 94 -15.91 -3.61 -8.81
CA SER A 94 -16.32 -4.43 -9.95
C SER A 94 -15.20 -4.65 -10.98
N ILE A 95 -14.14 -3.84 -10.94
CA ILE A 95 -12.96 -3.95 -11.82
C ILE A 95 -11.73 -4.38 -10.98
N PRO A 96 -11.50 -5.69 -10.77
CA PRO A 96 -10.43 -6.20 -9.89
C PRO A 96 -9.01 -5.96 -10.42
N LEU A 97 -8.88 -5.52 -11.68
CA LEU A 97 -7.59 -5.24 -12.31
C LEU A 97 -6.95 -3.95 -11.80
N VAL A 98 -7.74 -2.94 -11.39
CA VAL A 98 -7.18 -1.65 -10.97
C VAL A 98 -6.37 -1.77 -9.68
N PRO A 99 -6.88 -2.37 -8.59
CA PRO A 99 -6.08 -2.64 -7.39
C PRO A 99 -4.78 -3.38 -7.69
N THR A 100 -4.84 -4.37 -8.59
CA THR A 100 -3.68 -5.17 -8.98
C THR A 100 -2.61 -4.33 -9.66
N ILE A 101 -2.99 -3.49 -10.61
CA ILE A 101 -2.05 -2.59 -11.29
C ILE A 101 -1.42 -1.62 -10.28
N LEU A 102 -2.21 -1.05 -9.36
CA LEU A 102 -1.70 -0.14 -8.33
C LEU A 102 -0.69 -0.81 -7.39
N HIS A 103 -0.95 -2.06 -6.98
CA HIS A 103 0.01 -2.85 -6.22
C HIS A 103 1.30 -3.11 -7.01
N LEU A 104 1.19 -3.50 -8.28
CA LEU A 104 2.35 -3.72 -9.14
C LEU A 104 3.18 -2.45 -9.34
N LEU A 105 2.53 -1.30 -9.57
CA LEU A 105 3.22 0.00 -9.66
C LEU A 105 3.95 0.32 -8.36
N THR A 106 3.32 0.07 -7.21
CA THR A 106 3.93 0.26 -5.89
C THR A 106 5.19 -0.59 -5.73
N ILE A 107 5.11 -1.87 -6.10
CA ILE A 107 6.20 -2.84 -6.05
C ILE A 107 7.34 -2.42 -6.99
N ILE A 108 7.05 -2.18 -8.27
CA ILE A 108 8.05 -1.89 -9.31
C ILE A 108 8.77 -0.58 -8.97
N ILE A 109 8.04 0.49 -8.66
CA ILE A 109 8.64 1.80 -8.37
C ILE A 109 9.39 1.73 -7.03
N GLY A 110 8.81 1.07 -6.02
CA GLY A 110 9.44 0.87 -4.72
C GLY A 110 10.74 0.06 -4.79
N ALA A 111 10.82 -0.93 -5.69
CA ALA A 111 11.98 -1.78 -5.84
C ALA A 111 13.09 -1.18 -6.71
N THR A 112 12.73 -0.47 -7.78
CA THR A 112 13.69 0.11 -8.75
C THR A 112 14.23 1.47 -8.33
N SER A 113 13.49 2.23 -7.52
CA SER A 113 13.92 3.56 -7.09
C SER A 113 14.97 3.48 -5.99
N SER A 114 16.03 4.25 -6.14
CA SER A 114 17.03 4.53 -5.10
C SER A 114 17.06 6.03 -4.81
N ALA A 115 17.32 6.42 -3.56
CA ALA A 115 17.50 7.83 -3.23
C ALA A 115 18.70 8.37 -4.02
N ARG A 116 18.46 9.35 -4.90
CA ARG A 116 19.53 10.11 -5.53
C ARG A 116 20.13 10.98 -4.44
N LEU A 117 21.35 10.67 -3.99
CA LEU A 117 22.11 11.60 -3.17
C LEU A 117 22.39 12.81 -4.06
N THR A 118 21.76 13.95 -3.77
CA THR A 118 22.15 15.22 -4.36
C THR A 118 23.52 15.55 -3.80
N THR A 119 24.57 15.10 -4.47
CA THR A 119 25.92 15.63 -4.28
C THR A 119 25.89 17.08 -4.77
N THR A 120 25.46 18.01 -3.94
CA THR A 120 25.90 19.40 -4.07
C THR A 120 27.39 19.38 -3.80
N ALA A 121 28.16 19.26 -4.88
CA ALA A 121 29.59 19.42 -4.87
C ALA A 121 29.92 20.79 -4.27
N VAL A 122 30.72 20.77 -3.21
CA VAL A 122 31.54 21.87 -2.76
C VAL A 122 32.40 22.31 -3.96
N ASN A 123 32.02 23.38 -4.63
CA ASN A 123 32.94 24.19 -5.44
C ASN A 123 32.37 25.60 -5.63
N ASP A 124 32.58 26.48 -4.64
CA ASP A 124 32.92 27.88 -4.91
C ASP A 124 33.50 28.53 -3.64
N SER A 125 34.71 28.12 -3.28
CA SER A 125 35.59 28.89 -2.39
C SER A 125 36.98 28.93 -3.02
N GLY A 126 37.06 29.60 -4.16
CA GLY A 126 38.30 29.97 -4.84
C GLY A 126 38.37 31.48 -4.99
N VAL A 127 38.39 32.18 -3.86
CA VAL A 127 39.08 33.48 -3.76
C VAL A 127 40.55 33.13 -3.61
N ASP A 128 41.38 33.57 -4.56
CA ASP A 128 42.67 34.24 -4.36
C ASP A 128 43.20 34.70 -5.74
#